data_AF-A0A957UKR1-F1
#
_entry.id   AF-A0A957UKR1-F1
#
_cell.length_a   1.000
_cell.length_b   1.000
_cell.length_c   1.000
_cell.angle_alpha   90.00
_cell.angle_beta   90.00
_cell.angle_gamma   90.00
#
_symmetry.space_group_name_H-M   'P 1'
#
loop_
_entity.id
_entity.type
_entity.pdbx_description
1 polymer ?
#
loop_
_entity_poly.entity_id
_entity_poly.type
_entity_poly.pdbx_seq_one_letter_code
_entity_poly.pdbx_strand_id
1 'polypeptide(L)' 'MAKERAVLAGGCFWGMQDLIRKMPGVISTRVGYTGGDVKNATYRNHGSHAEGIEIWFDNEKLSYRKLLEYFFQIHDPT' A
#
# COMPACT_ATOMS: atom_id res chain seq x y z
N MET A 1 -11.66 -9.11 -16.19
CA MET A 1 -10.74 -9.20 -15.04
C MET A 1 -9.44 -8.48 -15.38
N ALA A 2 -9.45 -7.16 -15.36
CA ALA A 2 -8.22 -6.39 -15.41
C ALA A 2 -7.73 -6.13 -13.98
N LYS A 3 -6.66 -6.85 -13.62
CA LYS A 3 -6.03 -6.80 -12.30
C LYS A 3 -4.91 -5.77 -12.33
N GLU A 4 -4.97 -4.78 -11.44
CA GLU A 4 -3.96 -3.73 -11.33
C GLU A 4 -3.21 -3.79 -10.00
N ARG A 5 -2.03 -3.18 -9.98
CA ARG A 5 -1.12 -3.16 -8.84
C ARG A 5 -0.80 -1.73 -8.41
N ALA A 6 -0.95 -1.46 -7.12
CA ALA A 6 -0.48 -0.23 -6.47
C ALA A 6 0.57 -0.54 -5.42
N VAL A 7 1.50 0.39 -5.17
CA VAL A 7 2.41 0.37 -4.02
C VAL A 7 2.34 1.74 -3.36
N LEU A 8 1.86 1.79 -2.11
CA LEU A 8 1.62 3.03 -1.36
C LEU A 8 2.33 2.98 -0.01
N ALA A 9 2.87 4.12 0.44
CA ALA A 9 3.55 4.27 1.74
C ALA A 9 3.03 5.56 2.41
N GLY A 10 2.53 5.44 3.65
CA GLY A 10 1.84 6.54 4.34
C GLY A 10 1.86 6.40 5.87
N GLY A 11 2.98 5.94 6.43
CA GLY A 11 3.14 5.67 7.86
C GLY A 11 3.13 4.17 8.19
N CYS A 12 2.74 3.81 9.41
CA CYS A 12 2.77 2.42 9.87
C CYS A 12 1.92 1.50 8.99
N PHE A 13 2.55 0.52 8.35
CA PHE A 13 1.88 -0.35 7.38
C PHE A 13 0.78 -1.24 7.98
N TRP A 14 0.71 -1.41 9.31
CA TRP A 14 -0.28 -2.26 9.97
C TRP A 14 -1.67 -1.62 9.91
N GLY A 15 -1.77 -0.35 10.32
CA GLY A 15 -3.02 0.41 10.24
C GLY A 15 -3.43 0.63 8.80
N MET A 16 -2.48 1.00 7.95
CA MET A 16 -2.71 1.19 6.52
C MET A 16 -3.20 -0.09 5.83
N GLN A 17 -2.63 -1.27 6.15
CA GLN A 17 -3.06 -2.55 5.57
C GLN A 17 -4.43 -2.97 6.07
N ASP A 18 -4.73 -2.78 7.36
CA ASP A 18 -6.02 -3.15 7.96
C ASP A 18 -7.19 -2.38 7.37
N LEU A 19 -7.01 -1.08 7.09
CA LEU A 19 -8.00 -0.21 6.44
C LEU A 19 -8.10 -0.54 4.93
N ILE A 20 -6.95 -0.43 4.24
CA ILE A 20 -6.53 -1.17 3.04
C ILE A 20 -7.47 -2.27 2.53
N ARG A 21 -7.25 -3.43 3.14
CA ARG A 21 -7.76 -4.74 2.73
C ARG A 21 -9.28 -4.88 2.80
N LYS A 22 -9.98 -3.94 3.44
CA LYS A 22 -11.43 -3.96 3.60
C LYS A 22 -12.17 -3.25 2.46
N MET A 23 -11.44 -2.51 1.60
CA MET A 23 -12.05 -1.81 0.46
C MET A 23 -12.63 -2.79 -0.57
N PRO A 24 -13.88 -2.59 -1.03
CA PRO A 24 -14.43 -3.37 -2.14
C PRO A 24 -13.56 -3.26 -3.40
N GLY A 25 -13.26 -4.39 -4.03
CA GLY A 25 -12.40 -4.47 -5.21
C GLY A 25 -10.92 -4.73 -4.89
N VAL A 26 -10.48 -4.63 -3.63
CA VAL A 26 -9.16 -5.12 -3.22
C VAL A 26 -9.17 -6.65 -3.23
N ILE A 27 -8.19 -7.24 -3.91
CA ILE A 27 -8.02 -8.69 -4.08
C ILE A 27 -7.06 -9.23 -3.02
N SER A 28 -5.92 -8.57 -2.83
CA SER A 28 -4.90 -8.98 -1.86
C SER A 28 -3.98 -7.83 -1.51
N THR A 29 -3.45 -7.85 -0.29
CA THR A 29 -2.43 -6.91 0.16
C THR A 29 -1.23 -7.64 0.75
N ARG A 30 -0.03 -7.07 0.59
CA ARG A 30 1.17 -7.47 1.34
C ARG A 30 1.93 -6.23 1.79
N VAL A 31 2.53 -6.30 2.97
CA VAL A 31 3.36 -5.22 3.52
C VAL A 31 4.84 -5.51 3.30
N GLY A 32 5.66 -4.47 3.28
CA GLY A 32 7.11 -4.59 3.17
C GLY A 32 7.80 -3.24 3.18
N TYR A 33 9.06 -3.25 2.74
CA TYR A 33 9.92 -2.08 2.69
C TYR A 33 10.24 -1.75 1.24
N THR A 34 10.03 -0.52 0.80
CA THR A 34 10.20 -0.11 -0.61
C THR A 34 10.76 1.31 -0.73
N GLY A 35 11.33 1.63 -1.89
CA GLY A 35 11.81 2.98 -2.23
C GLY A 35 13.18 3.39 -1.69
N GLY A 36 13.86 2.52 -0.94
CA GLY A 36 15.19 2.80 -0.39
C GLY A 36 16.35 2.13 -1.14
N ASP A 37 17.49 2.05 -0.45
CA ASP A 37 18.82 1.81 -1.00
C ASP A 37 19.41 0.42 -0.70
N VAL A 38 18.79 -0.36 0.20
CA VAL A 38 19.34 -1.64 0.67
C VAL A 38 18.59 -2.84 0.09
N LYS A 39 19.31 -3.91 -0.25
CA LYS A 39 18.70 -5.18 -0.64
C LYS A 39 18.26 -5.98 0.59
N ASN A 40 17.25 -6.84 0.43
CA ASN A 40 16.76 -7.77 1.46
C ASN A 40 16.39 -7.07 2.79
N ALA A 41 15.70 -5.94 2.68
CA ALA A 41 15.23 -5.16 3.81
C ALA A 41 14.41 -6.00 4.81
N THR A 42 14.60 -5.74 6.09
CA THR A 42 13.89 -6.35 7.22
C THR A 42 13.41 -5.28 8.19
N TYR A 43 12.55 -5.66 9.13
CA TYR A 43 12.07 -4.72 10.17
C TYR A 43 13.21 -4.03 10.93
N ARG A 44 14.30 -4.75 11.24
CA ARG A 44 15.43 -4.18 11.98
C ARG A 44 16.47 -3.50 11.08
N ASN A 45 16.43 -3.74 9.78
CA ASN A 45 17.40 -3.19 8.84
C ASN A 45 16.75 -2.99 7.46
N HIS A 46 16.25 -1.79 7.22
CA HIS A 46 15.60 -1.40 5.96
C HIS A 46 16.12 -0.07 5.39
N GLY A 47 17.26 0.45 5.87
CA GLY A 47 17.90 1.64 5.31
C GLY A 47 16.95 2.83 5.15
N SER A 48 16.93 3.42 3.96
CA SER A 48 16.03 4.52 3.58
C SER A 48 14.65 4.09 3.07
N HIS A 49 14.31 2.79 3.14
CA HIS A 49 13.00 2.32 2.67
C HIS A 49 11.87 2.84 3.57
N ALA A 50 10.74 3.14 2.94
CA ALA A 50 9.49 3.36 3.65
C ALA A 50 8.77 2.03 3.90
N GLU A 51 8.02 1.97 5.00
CA GLU A 51 6.97 0.97 5.18
C GLU A 51 5.89 1.18 4.11
N GLY A 52 5.68 0.18 3.26
CA GLY A 52 4.76 0.25 2.13
C GLY A 52 3.87 -0.97 2.01
N ILE A 53 2.79 -0.81 1.24
CA ILE A 53 1.79 -1.85 0.98
C ILE A 53 1.68 -2.04 -0.52
N GLU A 54 1.88 -3.28 -0.99
CA GLU A 54 1.45 -3.69 -2.32
C GLU A 54 -0.01 -4.11 -2.27
N ILE A 55 -0.81 -3.52 -3.15
CA ILE A 55 -2.25 -3.74 -3.25
C ILE A 55 -2.54 -4.24 -4.66
N TRP A 56 -3.15 -5.41 -4.75
CA TRP A 56 -3.75 -5.91 -5.98
C TRP A 56 -5.24 -5.65 -5.92
N PHE A 57 -5.80 -5.03 -6.96
CA PHE A 57 -7.21 -4.69 -7.03
C PHE A 57 -7.81 -4.96 -8.42
N ASP A 58 -9.12 -5.17 -8.44
CA ASP A 58 -9.93 -5.33 -9.65
C ASP A 58 -10.33 -3.94 -10.16
N ASN A 59 -9.77 -3.50 -11.28
CA ASN A 59 -9.96 -2.13 -11.78
C ASN A 59 -11.38 -1.87 -12.32
N GLU A 60 -12.16 -2.94 -12.55
CA GLU A 60 -13.58 -2.87 -12.91
C GLU A 60 -14.44 -2.53 -11.68
N LYS A 61 -13.94 -2.75 -10.46
CA LYS A 61 -14.64 -2.49 -9.18
C LYS A 61 -14.07 -1.32 -8.40
N LEU A 62 -12.75 -1.11 -8.46
CA LEU A 62 -12.04 -0.06 -7.74
C LEU A 62 -11.07 0.63 -8.70
N SER A 63 -11.29 1.92 -8.97
CA SER A 63 -10.32 2.69 -9.74
C SER A 63 -9.11 3.07 -8.89
N TYR A 64 -7.94 3.20 -9.53
CA TYR A 64 -6.74 3.70 -8.86
C TYR A 64 -6.96 5.06 -8.19
N ARG A 65 -7.76 5.94 -8.81
CA ARG A 65 -8.14 7.23 -8.25
C ARG A 65 -8.88 7.09 -6.91
N LYS A 66 -9.88 6.22 -6.82
CA LYS A 66 -10.61 5.97 -5.55
C LYS A 66 -9.71 5.36 -4.48
N LEU A 67 -8.77 4.50 -4.89
CA LEU A 67 -7.75 3.97 -3.99
C LEU A 67 -6.88 5.10 -3.41
N LEU A 68 -6.43 6.05 -4.24
CA LEU A 68 -5.68 7.21 -3.77
C LEU A 68 -6.51 8.16 -2.90
N GLU A 69 -7.77 8.40 -3.23
CA GLU A 69 -8.67 9.21 -2.40
C GLU A 69 -8.80 8.65 -0.98
N TYR A 70 -9.00 7.33 -0.87
CA TYR A 70 -9.04 6.67 0.43
C TYR A 70 -7.68 6.71 1.15
N PHE A 71 -6.59 6.46 0.43
CA PHE A 71 -5.24 6.57 0.97
C PHE A 71 -5.01 7.92 1.65
N PHE A 72 -5.32 9.04 0.99
CA PHE A 72 -5.17 10.39 1.57
C PHE A 72 -6.17 10.74 2.68
N GLN A 73 -7.21 9.93 2.92
CA GLN A 73 -8.10 10.11 4.07
C GLN A 73 -7.59 9.45 5.35
N ILE A 74 -6.73 8.43 5.22
CA ILE A 74 -6.34 7.56 6.34
C ILE A 74 -4.92 7.81 6.86
N HIS A 75 -4.21 8.79 6.29
CA HIS A 75 -2.93 9.31 6.81
C HIS A 75 -2.86 10.82 6.56
N ASP A 76 -2.02 11.51 7.33
CA ASP A 76 -1.69 12.91 7.10
C ASP A 76 -0.52 13.00 6.10
N PRO A 77 -0.71 13.61 4.91
CA PRO A 77 0.35 13.74 3.91
C PRO A 77 1.13 15.06 3.98
N THR A 78 0.95 15.90 5.01
CA THR A 78 1.57 17.23 5.13
C THR A 78 2.74 17.32 6.10
#